data_AF-A0A199UQM2-F1
#
_entry.id   AF-A0A199UQM2-F1
#
_cell.length_a   1.000
_cell.length_b   1.000
_cell.length_c   1.000
_cell.angle_alpha   90.00
_cell.angle_beta   90.00
_cell.angle_gamma   90.00
#
_symmetry.space_group_name_H-M   'P 1'
#
loop_
_entity.id
_entity.type
_entity.pdbx_description
1 polymer ?
#
loop_
_entity_poly.entity_id
_entity_poly.type
_entity_poly.pdbx_seq_one_letter_code
_entity_poly.pdbx_strand_id
1 'polypeptide(L)' 'MAEAKHFKYVILGGGVAAGYAAREFAKQGLNPGELAIISKEAVWGQLA' A
#
# COMPACT_ATOMS: atom_id res chain seq x y z
N MET A 1 -10.76 5.57 -21.32
CA MET A 1 -10.02 4.30 -21.17
C MET A 1 -9.23 4.42 -19.88
N ALA A 2 -9.54 3.63 -18.85
CA ALA A 2 -8.74 3.65 -17.63
C ALA A 2 -7.40 2.97 -17.89
N GLU A 3 -6.29 3.66 -17.63
CA GLU A 3 -4.94 3.11 -17.77
C GLU A 3 -4.69 2.09 -16.65
N ALA A 4 -4.26 0.89 -17.01
CA ALA A 4 -3.94 -0.16 -16.05
C ALA A 4 -2.65 0.18 -15.31
N LYS A 5 -2.72 0.34 -13.98
CA LYS A 5 -1.54 0.52 -13.14
C LYS A 5 -0.97 -0.84 -12.76
N HIS A 6 0.34 -1.02 -12.94
CA HIS A 6 1.05 -2.25 -12.60
C HIS A 6 1.97 -2.02 -11.40
N PHE A 7 1.87 -2.87 -10.39
CA PHE A 7 2.76 -2.90 -9.23
C PHE A 7 3.27 -4.33 -9.06
N LYS A 8 4.52 -4.49 -8.64
CA LYS A 8 5.14 -5.80 -8.43
C LYS A 8 4.48 -6.55 -7.26
N TYR A 9 4.08 -5.81 -6.23
CA TYR A 9 3.38 -6.32 -5.07
C TYR A 9 2.14 -5.47 -4.80
N VAL A 10 1.03 -6.13 -4.49
CA VAL A 10 -0.24 -5.47 -4.14
C VAL A 10 -0.76 -6.07 -2.83
N ILE A 11 -0.95 -5.22 -1.83
CA ILE A 11 -1.68 -5.56 -0.61
C ILE A 11 -3.12 -5.08 -0.79
N LEU A 12 -4.08 -5.99 -0.64
CA LEU A 12 -5.51 -5.68 -0.68
C LEU A 12 -6.07 -5.57 0.74
N GLY A 13 -6.55 -4.38 1.11
CA GLY A 13 -6.99 -4.00 2.45
C GLY A 13 -6.02 -3.01 3.12
N GLY A 14 -6.54 -2.03 3.86
CA GLY A 14 -5.76 -0.93 4.47
C GLY A 14 -5.68 -0.96 6.00
N GLY A 15 -6.04 -2.09 6.61
CA GLY A 15 -6.01 -2.25 8.07
C GLY A 15 -4.61 -2.39 8.66
N VAL A 16 -4.55 -2.72 9.94
CA VAL A 16 -3.30 -2.81 10.73
C VAL A 16 -2.27 -3.72 10.05
N ALA A 17 -2.68 -4.91 9.60
CA ALA A 17 -1.78 -5.87 8.95
C ALA A 17 -1.11 -5.30 7.69
N ALA A 18 -1.83 -4.50 6.89
CA ALA A 18 -1.30 -3.90 5.68
C ALA A 18 -0.18 -2.89 5.98
N GLY A 19 -0.35 -2.09 7.03
CA GLY A 19 0.68 -1.15 7.49
C GLY A 19 1.94 -1.86 7.97
N TYR A 20 1.80 -2.94 8.76
CA TYR A 20 2.95 -3.72 9.21
C TYR A 20 3.65 -4.44 8.06
N ALA A 21 2.90 -5.03 7.13
CA ALA A 21 3.46 -5.65 5.93
C ALA A 21 4.25 -4.62 5.11
N ALA A 22 3.70 -3.44 4.86
CA ALA A 22 4.38 -2.36 4.15
C ALA A 22 5.65 -1.90 4.87
N ARG A 23 5.66 -1.84 6.20
CA ARG A 23 6.85 -1.52 6.99
C ARG A 23 7.95 -2.56 6.82
N GLU A 24 7.60 -3.85 6.84
CA GLU A 24 8.59 -4.91 6.64
C GLU A 24 9.09 -4.94 5.19
N PHE A 25 8.24 -4.66 4.20
CA PHE A 25 8.68 -4.46 2.82
C PHE A 25 9.67 -3.28 2.68
N ALA A 26 9.41 -2.15 3.36
CA ALA A 26 10.35 -1.03 3.37
C ALA A 26 11.71 -1.41 3.97
N LYS A 27 11.74 -2.22 5.04
CA LYS A 27 12.98 -2.74 5.63
C LYS A 27 13.73 -3.72 4.73
N GLN A 28 13.03 -4.46 3.87
CA GLN A 28 13.65 -5.34 2.87
C GLN A 28 14.24 -4.57 1.68
N GLY A 29 14.10 -3.24 1.64
CA GLY A 29 14.71 -2.40 0.61
C GLY A 29 13.95 -2.40 -0.72
N LEU A 30 12.61 -2.48 -0.68
CA LEU A 30 11.81 -2.34 -1.89
C LEU A 30 12.06 -1.00 -2.59
N ASN A 31 12.07 -1.04 -3.92
CA ASN A 31 12.23 0.16 -4.72
C ASN A 31 10.93 0.97 -4.72
N PRO A 32 11.01 2.31 -4.86
CA PRO A 32 9.83 3.15 -5.05
C PRO A 32 8.96 2.65 -6.20
N GLY A 33 7.65 2.52 -5.96
CA GLY A 33 6.69 2.05 -6.96
C GLY A 33 6.53 0.53 -7.08
N GLU A 34 7.26 -0.29 -6.31
CA GLU A 34 7.09 -1.74 -6.35
C GLU A 34 5.88 -2.24 -5.53
N LEU A 35 5.45 -1.51 -4.51
CA LEU A 35 4.35 -1.89 -3.61
C LEU A 35 3.18 -0.91 -3.72
N ALA A 36 1.98 -1.45 -3.93
CA ALA A 36 0.71 -0.73 -3.77
C ALA A 36 -0.12 -1.33 -2.64
N ILE A 37 -0.79 -0.47 -1.88
CA ILE A 37 -1.85 -0.86 -0.95
C ILE A 37 -3.16 -0.32 -1.52
N ILE A 38 -4.11 -1.21 -1.77
CA ILE A 38 -5.43 -0.85 -2.27
C ILE A 38 -6.43 -1.11 -1.15
N SER A 39 -7.09 -0.05 -0.70
CA SER A 39 -8.10 -0.12 0.36
C SER A 39 -9.38 0.59 -0.08
N LYS A 40 -10.52 0.08 0.41
CA LYS A 40 -11.84 0.73 0.30
C LYS A 40 -12.04 1.81 1.39
N GLU A 41 -11.24 1.78 2.44
CA GLU A 41 -11.37 2.65 3.61
C GLU A 41 -10.93 4.08 3.23
N ALA A 42 -11.85 5.04 3.32
CA ALA A 42 -11.55 6.46 3.13
C ALA A 42 -11.00 7.03 4.44
N VAL A 43 -9.70 6.81 4.71
CA VAL A 43 -9.05 7.34 5.91
C VAL A 43 -8.60 8.78 5.64
N TRP A 44 -9.54 9.72 5.73
CA TRP A 44 -9.23 11.15 5.75
C TRP A 44 -9.12 11.60 7.21
N GLY A 45 -7.92 11.98 7.67
CA GLY A 45 -7.73 12.57 9.00
C GLY A 45 -7.10 11.69 10.08
N GLN A 46 -5.93 11.07 9.82
CA GLN A 46 -4.97 10.76 10.90
C GLN A 46 -4.11 11.98 11.30
N LEU A 47 -4.65 13.19 11.10
CA LEU A 47 -4.18 14.43 11.71
C LEU A 47 -5.14 14.77 12.86
N ALA A 48 -4.86 14.20 14.03
CA ALA A 48 -5.28 14.69 15.34
C ALA A 48 -4.09 14.53 16.27
#